data_AF-A0A951W3S2-F1
#
_entry.id   AF-A0A951W3S2-F1
#
_cell.length_a   1.000
_cell.length_b   1.000
_cell.length_c   1.000
_cell.angle_alpha   90.00
_cell.angle_beta   90.00
_cell.angle_gamma   90.00
#
_symmetry.space_group_name_H-M   'P 1'
#
loop_
_entity.id
_entity.type
_entity.pdbx_description
1 polymer ?
#
loop_
_entity_poly.entity_id
_entity_poly.type
_entity_poly.pdbx_seq_one_letter_code
_entity_poly.pdbx_strand_id
1 'polypeptide(L)'
;MSKLGDNTDGSSWAKAFTTIQAGLDAVPDDKGGYRVVVRPDTYVEANLFPAHKGREGAWNELVGDFDGSLGSGTSGWVVMDAGDPEKGFKSYDWWGNIRSYTKGWSKEHTDATFSAIGWDRWRLARLYATGGDGGLFWDGTDQVSPFSILVEDCVSIGRAFGGGVASVLSRPGEPIMFRRCHLWALDWWGDTAAAYVRVENTAMPDTPDVFFEDCVMAAPQCSLKGGNFGFTTYTRAKCTNCRLITLNFSQPAGTPTDGIVQSVQEGQYFAVDFEDSTLMGYKVFGVKVEKDTVGDLKHSTKGNCMAYVQFQQEVPEGFLRLGHWPVELFQDLVPPAPQPIKPSLTREGIVINDMCEVTPVVWKDRPCLLRCVRPGSGGEAKDYWLEIADIETGELLSRFAEGHSLACAFVEGDTFHAFASRFADNNWNDVVHFQSKDLKEWGSSVAIRQQKGEHLFNSSVCRGVDGYVMAYESNDPAWPAFTVKFATSPDLAVWTAVPGAILGADRYAACPCIRYANGQYYVLYLDRHAPRWFFETHIARSADLMQWERSAANPVLSPCGLDECINASDPDLFEHNGVTRLYYAVGDQRTWMNIKSARYDGGMESFLESWFKVPGIPTR
;
A
#
# COMPACT_ATOMS: atom_id res chain seq x y z
N MET A 1 -4.97 -3.81 -15.32
CA MET A 1 -5.75 -3.71 -14.07
C MET A 1 -5.37 -2.48 -13.29
N SER A 2 -6.31 -1.56 -13.08
CA SER A 2 -6.10 -0.35 -12.29
C SER A 2 -7.43 0.21 -11.79
N LYS A 3 -7.48 0.60 -10.51
CA LYS A 3 -8.61 1.38 -9.96
C LYS A 3 -8.85 2.72 -10.67
N LEU A 4 -7.88 3.17 -11.47
CA LEU A 4 -7.93 4.42 -12.20
C LEU A 4 -8.46 4.26 -13.64
N GLY A 5 -8.69 3.02 -14.09
CA GLY A 5 -9.24 2.75 -15.41
C GLY A 5 -10.73 3.08 -15.55
N ASP A 6 -11.21 3.11 -16.79
CA ASP A 6 -12.63 3.30 -17.13
C ASP A 6 -13.47 2.01 -17.05
N ASN A 7 -12.83 0.87 -16.76
CA ASN A 7 -13.43 -0.46 -16.67
C ASN A 7 -14.03 -1.00 -17.98
N THR A 8 -13.36 -0.80 -19.11
CA THR A 8 -13.83 -1.23 -20.43
C THR A 8 -13.23 -2.55 -20.93
N ASP A 9 -12.05 -2.52 -21.54
CA ASP A 9 -11.51 -3.65 -22.32
C ASP A 9 -10.11 -4.12 -21.86
N GLY A 10 -9.46 -3.41 -20.95
CA GLY A 10 -8.14 -3.77 -20.43
C GLY A 10 -6.96 -3.50 -21.38
N SER A 11 -7.18 -2.92 -22.56
CA SER A 11 -6.14 -2.73 -23.60
C SER A 11 -5.09 -1.65 -23.28
N SER A 12 -5.35 -0.82 -22.27
CA SER A 12 -4.44 0.22 -21.78
C SER A 12 -4.71 0.54 -20.31
N TRP A 13 -3.87 1.34 -19.67
CA TRP A 13 -4.11 1.81 -18.30
C TRP A 13 -5.39 2.65 -18.17
N ALA A 14 -5.68 3.49 -19.16
CA ALA A 14 -6.93 4.26 -19.22
C ALA A 14 -8.16 3.35 -19.35
N LYS A 15 -8.02 2.26 -20.11
CA LYS A 15 -9.08 1.28 -20.36
C LYS A 15 -9.10 0.09 -19.40
N ALA A 16 -8.29 0.15 -18.35
CA ALA A 16 -8.08 -0.99 -17.47
C ALA A 16 -9.37 -1.36 -16.74
N PHE A 17 -9.61 -2.66 -16.53
CA PHE A 17 -10.59 -3.08 -15.54
C PHE A 17 -10.16 -2.61 -14.14
N THR A 18 -11.13 -2.46 -13.23
CA THR A 18 -10.90 -1.88 -11.89
C THR A 18 -10.68 -2.92 -10.78
N THR A 19 -10.94 -4.21 -11.03
CA THR A 19 -10.77 -5.32 -10.07
C THR A 19 -9.98 -6.48 -10.67
N ILE A 20 -9.03 -7.04 -9.93
CA ILE A 20 -8.16 -8.14 -10.39
C ILE A 20 -9.00 -9.28 -10.97
N GLN A 21 -10.11 -9.64 -10.32
CA GLN A 21 -11.02 -10.67 -10.82
C GLN A 21 -11.56 -10.36 -12.22
N ALA A 22 -11.96 -9.11 -12.51
CA ALA A 22 -12.44 -8.75 -13.85
C ALA A 22 -11.33 -8.88 -14.91
N GLY A 23 -10.08 -8.61 -14.55
CA GLY A 23 -8.93 -8.86 -15.44
C GLY A 23 -8.69 -10.33 -15.72
N LEU A 24 -8.87 -11.19 -14.71
CA LEU A 24 -8.76 -12.64 -14.83
C LEU A 24 -9.91 -13.24 -15.64
N ASP A 25 -11.12 -12.68 -15.51
CA ASP A 25 -12.32 -13.08 -16.27
C ASP A 25 -12.24 -12.69 -17.74
N ALA A 26 -11.46 -11.65 -18.07
CA ALA A 26 -11.28 -11.15 -19.43
C ALA A 26 -10.34 -12.00 -20.30
N VAL A 27 -9.68 -13.02 -19.73
CA VAL A 27 -8.92 -14.00 -20.50
C VAL A 27 -9.91 -14.78 -21.39
N PRO A 28 -9.76 -14.78 -22.73
CA PRO A 28 -10.85 -15.17 -23.62
C PRO A 28 -10.93 -16.68 -23.92
N ASP A 29 -9.83 -17.41 -23.77
CA ASP A 29 -9.75 -18.85 -24.03
C ASP A 29 -8.57 -19.51 -23.32
N ASP A 30 -8.43 -20.83 -23.49
CA ASP A 30 -7.42 -21.68 -22.87
C ASP A 30 -6.16 -21.90 -23.75
N LYS A 31 -5.93 -21.07 -24.78
CA LYS A 31 -4.74 -21.18 -25.63
C LYS A 31 -3.47 -20.74 -24.93
N GLY A 32 -3.59 -20.02 -23.82
CA GLY A 32 -2.46 -19.54 -23.03
C GLY A 32 -1.74 -18.33 -23.64
N GLY A 33 -0.72 -17.81 -22.95
CA GLY A 33 0.08 -16.65 -23.41
C GLY A 33 -0.55 -15.28 -23.14
N TYR A 34 -1.61 -15.22 -22.32
CA TYR A 34 -2.24 -13.97 -21.92
C TYR A 34 -1.51 -13.35 -20.72
N ARG A 35 -1.49 -12.02 -20.67
CA ARG A 35 -0.86 -11.27 -19.56
C ARG A 35 -1.85 -10.27 -18.96
N VAL A 36 -2.10 -10.43 -17.66
CA VAL A 36 -2.84 -9.49 -16.83
C VAL A 36 -1.82 -8.67 -16.03
N VAL A 37 -1.69 -7.38 -16.35
CA VAL A 37 -0.79 -6.46 -15.63
C VAL A 37 -1.58 -5.66 -14.60
N VAL A 38 -1.05 -5.51 -13.38
CA VAL A 38 -1.70 -4.81 -12.28
C VAL A 38 -0.88 -3.60 -11.83
N ARG A 39 -1.52 -2.43 -11.74
CA ARG A 39 -0.89 -1.18 -11.26
C ARG A 39 -0.70 -1.25 -9.73
N PRO A 40 0.44 -0.79 -9.18
CA PRO A 40 0.64 -0.65 -7.74
C PRO A 40 -0.52 0.07 -7.05
N ASP A 41 -1.13 -0.62 -6.09
CA ASP A 41 -2.25 -0.20 -5.24
C ASP A 41 -2.56 -1.36 -4.26
N THR A 42 -3.51 -1.16 -3.36
CA THR A 42 -4.09 -2.23 -2.52
C THR A 42 -5.47 -2.63 -3.01
N TYR A 43 -5.59 -3.83 -3.55
CA TYR A 43 -6.84 -4.42 -4.03
C TYR A 43 -7.41 -5.33 -2.94
N VAL A 44 -8.53 -4.93 -2.34
CA VAL A 44 -9.22 -5.73 -1.33
C VAL A 44 -10.13 -6.74 -2.03
N GLU A 45 -9.54 -7.85 -2.46
CA GLU A 45 -10.16 -8.92 -3.23
C GLU A 45 -9.67 -10.28 -2.70
N ALA A 46 -10.61 -11.18 -2.43
CA ALA A 46 -10.34 -12.52 -1.95
C ALA A 46 -10.85 -13.57 -2.95
N ASN A 47 -10.34 -14.79 -2.84
CA ASN A 47 -10.78 -15.95 -3.59
C ASN A 47 -10.76 -15.71 -5.10
N LEU A 48 -9.61 -15.25 -5.61
CA LEU A 48 -9.40 -15.02 -7.04
C LEU A 48 -9.28 -16.33 -7.80
N PHE A 49 -9.81 -16.36 -9.03
CA PHE A 49 -9.70 -17.50 -9.94
C PHE A 49 -9.71 -17.03 -11.40
N PRO A 50 -8.94 -17.68 -12.29
CA PRO A 50 -8.97 -17.35 -13.71
C PRO A 50 -10.13 -18.03 -14.43
N ALA A 51 -10.64 -17.40 -15.49
CA ALA A 51 -11.61 -18.02 -16.39
C ALA A 51 -11.02 -19.22 -17.15
N HIS A 52 -9.72 -19.15 -17.49
CA HIS A 52 -9.02 -20.19 -18.25
C HIS A 52 -7.61 -20.46 -17.70
N LYS A 53 -7.22 -21.74 -17.74
CA LYS A 53 -5.84 -22.18 -17.50
C LYS A 53 -4.90 -21.76 -18.63
N GLY A 54 -3.61 -21.79 -18.36
CA GLY A 54 -2.58 -21.65 -19.39
C GLY A 54 -2.41 -22.92 -20.23
N ARG A 55 -1.50 -22.87 -21.19
CA ARG A 55 -1.18 -23.99 -22.09
C ARG A 55 0.30 -24.34 -22.04
N GLU A 56 0.62 -25.61 -22.28
CA GLU A 56 2.01 -26.05 -22.44
C GLU A 56 2.73 -25.18 -23.48
N GLY A 57 3.88 -24.63 -23.09
CA GLY A 57 4.64 -23.68 -23.91
C GLY A 57 4.07 -22.26 -24.02
N ALA A 58 2.89 -21.98 -23.48
CA ALA A 58 2.22 -20.67 -23.50
C ALA A 58 1.52 -20.41 -22.16
N TRP A 59 2.29 -20.01 -21.15
CA TRP A 59 1.76 -19.77 -19.81
C TRP A 59 1.03 -18.42 -19.75
N ASN A 60 -0.04 -18.35 -18.96
CA ASN A 60 -0.69 -17.08 -18.64
C ASN A 60 0.10 -16.37 -17.53
N GLU A 61 0.00 -15.05 -17.44
CA GLU A 61 0.71 -14.26 -16.44
C GLU A 61 -0.22 -13.30 -15.67
N LEU A 62 -0.06 -13.23 -14.36
CA LEU A 62 -0.57 -12.15 -13.51
C LEU A 62 0.63 -11.42 -12.89
N VAL A 63 0.88 -10.19 -13.30
CA VAL A 63 2.13 -9.47 -13.00
C VAL A 63 1.85 -8.09 -12.42
N GLY A 64 2.49 -7.77 -11.30
CA GLY A 64 2.49 -6.42 -10.74
C GLY A 64 3.52 -5.50 -11.42
N ASP A 65 3.11 -4.29 -11.78
CA ASP A 65 4.01 -3.23 -12.29
C ASP A 65 4.75 -2.52 -11.15
N PHE A 66 5.43 -3.30 -10.30
CA PHE A 66 5.96 -2.82 -9.02
C PHE A 66 7.05 -1.74 -9.13
N ASP A 67 7.74 -1.69 -10.28
CA ASP A 67 8.83 -0.76 -10.59
C ASP A 67 8.41 0.31 -11.63
N GLY A 68 7.16 0.28 -12.09
CA GLY A 68 6.62 1.18 -13.11
C GLY A 68 7.10 0.90 -14.53
N SER A 69 7.90 -0.16 -14.76
CA SER A 69 8.47 -0.49 -16.07
C SER A 69 7.42 -0.92 -17.11
N LEU A 70 6.21 -1.28 -16.67
CA LEU A 70 5.06 -1.62 -17.51
C LEU A 70 4.12 -0.42 -17.74
N GLY A 71 4.53 0.78 -17.32
CA GLY A 71 3.92 2.05 -17.71
C GLY A 71 2.77 2.54 -16.82
N SER A 72 2.59 1.99 -15.61
CA SER A 72 1.54 2.40 -14.68
C SER A 72 1.71 3.83 -14.12
N GLY A 73 2.88 4.42 -14.35
CA GLY A 73 3.23 5.78 -13.92
C GLY A 73 3.62 5.89 -12.44
N THR A 74 3.64 4.78 -11.70
CA THR A 74 4.04 4.73 -10.29
C THR A 74 4.85 3.47 -10.01
N SER A 75 5.41 3.36 -8.81
CA SER A 75 6.05 2.15 -8.30
C SER A 75 5.65 1.90 -6.84
N GLY A 76 5.78 0.66 -6.39
CA GLY A 76 5.23 0.17 -5.13
C GLY A 76 4.67 -1.24 -5.28
N TRP A 77 4.24 -1.84 -4.18
CA TRP A 77 3.64 -3.17 -4.24
C TRP A 77 2.25 -3.15 -4.87
N VAL A 78 1.94 -4.19 -5.64
CA VAL A 78 0.56 -4.60 -5.91
C VAL A 78 0.12 -5.49 -4.77
N VAL A 79 -0.70 -4.96 -3.86
CA VAL A 79 -1.18 -5.69 -2.69
C VAL A 79 -2.54 -6.32 -3.01
N MET A 80 -2.61 -7.65 -2.97
CA MET A 80 -3.84 -8.44 -2.99
C MET A 80 -4.22 -8.74 -1.54
N ASP A 81 -5.15 -7.97 -1.00
CA ASP A 81 -5.60 -8.08 0.39
C ASP A 81 -6.90 -8.88 0.44
N ALA A 82 -6.83 -10.12 0.91
CA ALA A 82 -7.98 -10.98 1.13
C ALA A 82 -8.73 -10.66 2.45
N GLY A 83 -8.41 -9.57 3.13
CA GLY A 83 -9.10 -9.14 4.34
C GLY A 83 -10.56 -8.77 4.12
N ASP A 84 -11.28 -8.63 5.23
CA ASP A 84 -12.57 -7.95 5.25
C ASP A 84 -12.34 -6.44 5.07
N PRO A 85 -13.06 -5.77 4.14
CA PRO A 85 -12.82 -4.36 3.82
C PRO A 85 -13.10 -3.39 4.98
N GLU A 86 -13.88 -3.80 5.98
CA GLU A 86 -14.18 -2.99 7.16
C GLU A 86 -13.42 -3.46 8.40
N LYS A 87 -13.32 -4.79 8.58
CA LYS A 87 -12.82 -5.42 9.81
C LYS A 87 -11.36 -5.83 9.74
N GLY A 88 -10.74 -5.81 8.55
CA GLY A 88 -9.36 -6.21 8.34
C GLY A 88 -9.19 -7.73 8.28
N PHE A 89 -8.08 -8.23 8.82
CA PHE A 89 -7.61 -9.61 8.64
C PHE A 89 -8.71 -10.68 8.83
N LYS A 90 -8.99 -11.44 7.77
CA LYS A 90 -10.06 -12.46 7.75
C LYS A 90 -9.48 -13.87 7.77
N SER A 91 -9.16 -14.30 8.99
CA SER A 91 -8.68 -15.64 9.32
C SER A 91 -9.84 -16.64 9.36
N TYR A 92 -10.17 -17.27 8.24
CA TYR A 92 -11.24 -18.27 8.15
C TYR A 92 -10.87 -19.33 7.10
N ASP A 93 -10.99 -20.62 7.44
CA ASP A 93 -10.64 -21.71 6.51
C ASP A 93 -11.24 -21.49 5.11
N TRP A 94 -10.44 -21.76 4.07
CA TRP A 94 -10.83 -21.58 2.66
C TRP A 94 -11.11 -20.13 2.23
N TRP A 95 -10.70 -19.13 3.03
CA TRP A 95 -10.76 -17.72 2.66
C TRP A 95 -9.35 -17.15 2.45
N GLY A 96 -8.89 -17.03 1.21
CA GLY A 96 -7.53 -16.57 0.91
C GLY A 96 -7.44 -15.74 -0.37
N ASN A 97 -6.24 -15.56 -0.90
CA ASN A 97 -6.05 -14.88 -2.18
C ASN A 97 -6.45 -15.76 -3.37
N ILE A 98 -6.23 -17.07 -3.28
CA ILE A 98 -6.55 -18.05 -4.31
C ILE A 98 -7.80 -18.80 -3.92
N ARG A 99 -8.78 -18.89 -4.84
CA ARG A 99 -10.02 -19.62 -4.57
C ARG A 99 -9.78 -21.12 -4.51
N SER A 100 -10.15 -21.70 -3.39
CA SER A 100 -10.39 -23.12 -3.20
C SER A 100 -11.46 -23.29 -2.13
N TYR A 101 -12.23 -24.37 -2.19
CA TYR A 101 -13.30 -24.60 -1.22
C TYR A 101 -13.71 -26.06 -1.24
N THR A 102 -13.88 -26.70 -0.08
CA THR A 102 -14.45 -28.06 0.00
C THR A 102 -15.82 -28.04 0.67
N LYS A 103 -16.84 -28.47 -0.06
CA LYS A 103 -18.19 -28.62 0.49
C LYS A 103 -18.20 -29.61 1.65
N GLY A 104 -18.80 -29.21 2.77
CA GLY A 104 -18.94 -30.05 3.95
C GLY A 104 -17.69 -30.12 4.82
N TRP A 105 -16.68 -29.27 4.58
CA TRP A 105 -15.52 -29.14 5.47
C TRP A 105 -15.92 -28.82 6.92
N SER A 106 -16.88 -27.91 7.09
CA SER A 106 -17.59 -27.68 8.34
C SER A 106 -19.09 -27.50 8.09
N LYS A 107 -19.89 -27.30 9.15
CA LYS A 107 -21.34 -27.02 9.03
C LYS A 107 -21.63 -25.74 8.24
N GLU A 108 -20.70 -24.78 8.29
CA GLU A 108 -20.76 -23.50 7.60
C GLU A 108 -20.32 -23.61 6.13
N HIS A 109 -19.63 -24.69 5.75
CA HIS A 109 -19.09 -24.87 4.40
C HIS A 109 -20.11 -25.53 3.45
N THR A 110 -21.14 -24.78 3.03
CA THR A 110 -22.28 -25.33 2.27
C THR A 110 -22.19 -25.15 0.76
N ASP A 111 -21.33 -24.24 0.29
CA ASP A 111 -21.15 -23.96 -1.14
C ASP A 111 -20.55 -25.16 -1.89
N ALA A 112 -20.64 -25.14 -3.22
CA ALA A 112 -20.06 -26.21 -4.04
C ALA A 112 -18.54 -26.24 -3.90
N THR A 113 -17.97 -27.45 -3.91
CA THR A 113 -16.53 -27.64 -3.94
C THR A 113 -15.93 -26.92 -5.15
N PHE A 114 -14.82 -26.21 -4.94
CA PHE A 114 -14.09 -25.46 -5.96
C PHE A 114 -12.60 -25.80 -5.86
N SER A 115 -12.03 -26.24 -6.98
CA SER A 115 -10.63 -26.58 -7.09
C SER A 115 -9.82 -25.42 -7.68
N ALA A 116 -8.61 -25.18 -7.14
CA ALA A 116 -7.70 -24.18 -7.67
C ALA A 116 -7.02 -24.60 -9.00
N ILE A 117 -7.40 -25.75 -9.59
CA ILE A 117 -6.82 -26.31 -10.82
C ILE A 117 -6.89 -25.36 -12.03
N GLY A 118 -7.81 -24.38 -12.04
CA GLY A 118 -7.89 -23.35 -13.08
C GLY A 118 -6.61 -22.51 -13.22
N TRP A 119 -5.78 -22.46 -12.19
CA TRP A 119 -4.49 -21.78 -12.19
C TRP A 119 -3.35 -22.59 -12.84
N ASP A 120 -3.62 -23.77 -13.38
CA ASP A 120 -2.61 -24.58 -14.06
C ASP A 120 -1.93 -23.77 -15.18
N ARG A 121 -0.59 -23.80 -15.20
CA ARG A 121 0.29 -23.06 -16.14
C ARG A 121 0.09 -21.54 -16.10
N TRP A 122 -0.05 -21.00 -14.91
CA TRP A 122 0.05 -19.57 -14.64
C TRP A 122 1.40 -19.19 -14.05
N ARG A 123 1.85 -17.98 -14.38
CA ARG A 123 2.97 -17.30 -13.74
C ARG A 123 2.45 -16.10 -12.96
N LEU A 124 2.71 -16.06 -11.66
CA LEU A 124 2.42 -14.92 -10.80
C LEU A 124 3.73 -14.24 -10.45
N ALA A 125 3.83 -12.93 -10.69
CA ALA A 125 5.07 -12.21 -10.41
C ALA A 125 4.88 -10.81 -9.83
N ARG A 126 5.75 -10.43 -8.90
CA ARG A 126 5.81 -9.06 -8.32
C ARG A 126 4.52 -8.66 -7.60
N LEU A 127 3.94 -9.59 -6.85
CA LEU A 127 2.69 -9.43 -6.12
C LEU A 127 2.92 -9.52 -4.60
N TYR A 128 2.07 -8.87 -3.84
CA TYR A 128 2.02 -8.96 -2.38
C TYR A 128 0.66 -9.54 -1.96
N ALA A 129 0.58 -10.82 -1.66
CA ALA A 129 -0.64 -11.51 -1.24
C ALA A 129 -0.73 -11.57 0.30
N THR A 130 -1.84 -11.13 0.88
CA THR A 130 -2.04 -11.07 2.34
C THR A 130 -3.52 -11.03 2.74
N GLY A 131 -3.81 -10.90 4.03
CA GLY A 131 -5.13 -10.51 4.56
C GLY A 131 -6.07 -11.66 4.92
N GLY A 132 -5.74 -12.89 4.53
CA GLY A 132 -6.61 -14.06 4.70
C GLY A 132 -5.93 -15.29 5.30
N ASP A 133 -6.61 -16.41 5.18
CA ASP A 133 -6.23 -17.74 5.64
C ASP A 133 -4.98 -18.27 4.94
N GLY A 134 -4.96 -18.15 3.61
CA GLY A 134 -3.83 -18.50 2.76
C GLY A 134 -3.43 -17.33 1.86
N GLY A 135 -2.12 -17.18 1.64
CA GLY A 135 -1.58 -16.31 0.60
C GLY A 135 -1.69 -16.97 -0.78
N LEU A 136 -0.57 -17.04 -1.50
CA LEU A 136 -0.40 -17.75 -2.78
C LEU A 136 -0.30 -19.26 -2.56
N PHE A 137 -1.46 -19.87 -2.26
CA PHE A 137 -1.60 -21.29 -1.99
C PHE A 137 -2.68 -21.91 -2.88
N TRP A 138 -2.36 -23.01 -3.56
CA TRP A 138 -3.30 -23.68 -4.48
C TRP A 138 -3.70 -25.06 -3.95
N ASP A 139 -4.98 -25.22 -3.60
CA ASP A 139 -5.53 -26.53 -3.25
C ASP A 139 -6.39 -27.08 -4.39
N GLY A 140 -5.99 -28.23 -4.93
CA GLY A 140 -6.72 -28.97 -5.95
C GLY A 140 -8.02 -29.63 -5.44
N THR A 141 -8.26 -29.63 -4.13
CA THR A 141 -9.42 -30.21 -3.45
C THR A 141 -9.67 -31.68 -3.86
N ASP A 142 -10.80 -31.95 -4.50
CA ASP A 142 -11.23 -33.23 -5.04
C ASP A 142 -10.72 -33.50 -6.47
N GLN A 143 -10.00 -32.54 -7.08
CA GLN A 143 -9.45 -32.65 -8.44
C GLN A 143 -7.94 -32.84 -8.41
N VAL A 144 -7.51 -34.00 -7.92
CA VAL A 144 -6.11 -34.42 -7.97
C VAL A 144 -5.69 -34.68 -9.41
N SER A 145 -5.00 -33.71 -10.01
CA SER A 145 -4.61 -33.71 -11.42
C SER A 145 -3.21 -33.12 -11.61
N PRO A 146 -2.54 -33.39 -12.76
CA PRO A 146 -1.29 -32.74 -13.09
C PRO A 146 -1.42 -31.21 -13.03
N PHE A 147 -0.53 -30.54 -12.31
CA PHE A 147 -0.57 -29.10 -12.05
C PHE A 147 0.84 -28.49 -12.08
N SER A 148 0.93 -27.27 -12.60
CA SER A 148 2.17 -26.49 -12.65
C SER A 148 1.85 -25.02 -12.38
N ILE A 149 2.69 -24.35 -11.58
CA ILE A 149 2.57 -22.93 -11.27
C ILE A 149 3.98 -22.35 -11.09
N LEU A 150 4.18 -21.11 -11.52
CA LEU A 150 5.42 -20.37 -11.34
C LEU A 150 5.13 -19.10 -10.55
N VAL A 151 5.76 -18.94 -9.40
CA VAL A 151 5.62 -17.77 -8.53
C VAL A 151 6.98 -17.10 -8.39
N GLU A 152 7.11 -15.84 -8.77
CA GLU A 152 8.38 -15.13 -8.80
C GLU A 152 8.30 -13.75 -8.15
N ASP A 153 9.28 -13.39 -7.32
CA ASP A 153 9.40 -12.03 -6.78
C ASP A 153 8.15 -11.58 -5.98
N CYS A 154 7.50 -12.53 -5.31
CA CYS A 154 6.27 -12.31 -4.57
C CYS A 154 6.48 -12.29 -3.06
N VAL A 155 5.70 -11.47 -2.37
CA VAL A 155 5.47 -11.58 -0.93
C VAL A 155 4.13 -12.26 -0.73
N SER A 156 4.06 -13.24 0.16
CA SER A 156 2.88 -14.06 0.34
C SER A 156 2.72 -14.47 1.80
N ILE A 157 1.67 -13.95 2.42
CA ILE A 157 1.42 -14.04 3.85
C ILE A 157 0.01 -14.60 4.05
N GLY A 158 -0.09 -15.72 4.75
CA GLY A 158 -1.38 -16.28 5.17
C GLY A 158 -1.39 -16.51 6.67
N ARG A 159 -2.58 -16.66 7.26
CA ARG A 159 -2.70 -17.25 8.60
C ARG A 159 -2.05 -18.63 8.62
N ALA A 160 -2.61 -19.55 7.83
CA ALA A 160 -2.21 -20.95 7.77
C ALA A 160 -1.04 -21.15 6.81
N PHE A 161 -1.13 -20.64 5.59
CA PHE A 161 -0.16 -20.96 4.55
C PHE A 161 0.38 -19.70 3.88
N GLY A 162 1.69 -19.51 3.98
CA GLY A 162 2.40 -18.47 3.24
C GLY A 162 2.41 -18.76 1.75
N GLY A 163 2.58 -20.01 1.35
CA GLY A 163 2.35 -20.44 -0.03
C GLY A 163 2.55 -21.93 -0.22
N GLY A 164 2.33 -22.39 -1.45
CA GLY A 164 2.54 -23.78 -1.85
C GLY A 164 1.33 -24.41 -2.52
N VAL A 165 1.23 -25.73 -2.45
CA VAL A 165 0.23 -26.51 -3.19
C VAL A 165 -0.26 -27.71 -2.38
N ALA A 166 -1.51 -28.12 -2.61
CA ALA A 166 -2.09 -29.34 -2.06
C ALA A 166 -3.01 -30.03 -3.06
N SER A 167 -3.20 -31.35 -2.90
CA SER A 167 -4.16 -32.13 -3.71
C SER A 167 -3.88 -32.07 -5.22
N VAL A 168 -2.61 -32.14 -5.60
CA VAL A 168 -2.17 -32.08 -7.01
C VAL A 168 -1.22 -33.22 -7.37
N LEU A 169 -0.96 -33.41 -8.66
CA LEU A 169 0.13 -34.23 -9.18
C LEU A 169 1.16 -33.32 -9.87
N SER A 170 2.45 -33.58 -9.68
CA SER A 170 3.51 -32.80 -10.31
C SER A 170 3.74 -33.21 -11.77
N ARG A 171 4.36 -32.32 -12.56
CA ARG A 171 4.86 -32.61 -13.91
C ARG A 171 6.38 -32.44 -13.92
N PRO A 172 7.17 -33.50 -14.15
CA PRO A 172 8.64 -33.39 -14.14
C PRO A 172 9.21 -32.34 -15.12
N GLY A 173 8.54 -32.08 -16.25
CA GLY A 173 8.96 -31.08 -17.24
C GLY A 173 8.41 -29.66 -17.04
N GLU A 174 7.43 -29.48 -16.15
CA GLU A 174 6.75 -28.21 -15.87
C GLU A 174 6.61 -28.09 -14.34
N PRO A 175 7.66 -27.64 -13.63
CA PRO A 175 7.70 -27.73 -12.18
C PRO A 175 6.69 -26.80 -11.51
N ILE A 176 6.33 -27.16 -10.28
CA ILE A 176 5.73 -26.24 -9.30
C ILE A 176 6.89 -25.46 -8.68
N MET A 177 6.95 -24.15 -8.91
CA MET A 177 8.14 -23.36 -8.58
C MET A 177 7.81 -22.04 -7.89
N PHE A 178 8.53 -21.77 -6.81
CA PHE A 178 8.56 -20.50 -6.10
C PHE A 178 9.99 -19.97 -6.13
N ARG A 179 10.18 -18.74 -6.59
CA ARG A 179 11.50 -18.14 -6.76
C ARG A 179 11.54 -16.72 -6.24
N ARG A 180 12.54 -16.37 -5.43
CA ARG A 180 12.68 -15.04 -4.81
C ARG A 180 11.41 -14.61 -4.07
N CYS A 181 10.78 -15.56 -3.38
CA CYS A 181 9.53 -15.34 -2.66
C CYS A 181 9.75 -15.18 -1.15
N HIS A 182 8.95 -14.32 -0.53
CA HIS A 182 8.81 -14.28 0.93
C HIS A 182 7.49 -14.97 1.29
N LEU A 183 7.57 -16.14 1.90
CA LEU A 183 6.43 -16.96 2.29
C LEU A 183 6.30 -16.94 3.82
N TRP A 184 5.15 -16.50 4.32
CA TRP A 184 4.91 -16.33 5.74
C TRP A 184 3.63 -16.99 6.21
N ALA A 185 3.72 -17.76 7.28
CA ALA A 185 2.55 -18.17 8.06
C ALA A 185 2.53 -17.44 9.39
N LEU A 186 1.35 -16.94 9.76
CA LEU A 186 1.16 -16.15 10.99
C LEU A 186 0.72 -17.00 12.19
N ASP A 187 0.33 -18.25 11.95
CA ASP A 187 -0.33 -19.10 12.94
C ASP A 187 0.55 -20.27 13.42
N TRP A 188 0.23 -20.76 14.62
CA TRP A 188 0.80 -21.93 15.29
C TRP A 188 -0.10 -23.17 15.28
N TRP A 189 -1.37 -23.01 14.86
CA TRP A 189 -2.39 -24.03 14.96
C TRP A 189 -2.46 -24.96 13.73
N GLY A 190 -2.76 -26.24 13.97
CA GLY A 190 -3.06 -27.22 12.94
C GLY A 190 -1.89 -27.53 11.99
N ASP A 191 -2.18 -27.43 10.69
CA ASP A 191 -1.27 -27.73 9.59
C ASP A 191 -0.54 -26.48 9.04
N THR A 192 -0.66 -25.32 9.68
CA THR A 192 0.02 -24.07 9.32
C THR A 192 1.52 -24.20 8.99
N ALA A 193 2.01 -23.56 7.93
CA ALA A 193 3.42 -23.53 7.53
C ALA A 193 3.71 -22.36 6.58
N ALA A 194 4.94 -21.82 6.63
CA ALA A 194 5.33 -20.79 5.67
C ALA A 194 5.21 -21.30 4.22
N ALA A 195 5.74 -22.49 3.96
CA ALA A 195 5.50 -23.24 2.74
C ALA A 195 4.86 -24.60 3.07
N TYR A 196 3.72 -24.89 2.44
CA TYR A 196 3.02 -26.16 2.56
C TYR A 196 3.00 -26.88 1.21
N VAL A 197 3.43 -28.15 1.19
CA VAL A 197 3.41 -28.97 -0.03
C VAL A 197 2.76 -30.33 0.22
N ARG A 198 1.76 -30.67 -0.58
CA ARG A 198 1.17 -32.01 -0.63
C ARG A 198 0.88 -32.40 -2.07
N VAL A 199 1.74 -33.25 -2.62
CA VAL A 199 1.57 -33.88 -3.93
C VAL A 199 1.17 -35.34 -3.70
N GLU A 200 0.16 -35.80 -4.43
CA GLU A 200 -0.51 -37.06 -4.16
C GLU A 200 0.17 -38.25 -4.85
N ASN A 201 1.52 -38.30 -4.85
CA ASN A 201 2.24 -39.41 -5.46
C ASN A 201 2.02 -40.71 -4.67
N THR A 202 1.90 -41.83 -5.38
CA THR A 202 1.75 -43.16 -4.77
C THR A 202 3.06 -43.76 -4.25
N ALA A 203 4.19 -43.18 -4.63
CA ALA A 203 5.53 -43.55 -4.19
C ALA A 203 6.45 -42.32 -4.23
N MET A 204 7.55 -42.33 -3.47
CA MET A 204 8.52 -41.23 -3.46
C MET A 204 9.08 -40.97 -4.87
N PRO A 205 8.92 -39.76 -5.44
CA PRO A 205 9.36 -39.49 -6.79
C PRO A 205 10.90 -39.35 -6.88
N ASP A 206 11.44 -39.75 -8.03
CA ASP A 206 12.89 -39.68 -8.33
C ASP A 206 13.38 -38.24 -8.46
N THR A 207 12.49 -37.32 -8.85
CA THR A 207 12.75 -35.88 -8.98
C THR A 207 11.88 -35.09 -7.99
N PRO A 208 12.33 -33.91 -7.53
CA PRO A 208 11.49 -33.03 -6.73
C PRO A 208 10.20 -32.64 -7.47
N ASP A 209 9.09 -32.62 -6.74
CA ASP A 209 7.79 -32.13 -7.19
C ASP A 209 7.72 -30.61 -7.17
N VAL A 210 8.26 -30.01 -6.10
CA VAL A 210 8.16 -28.58 -5.79
C VAL A 210 9.54 -27.98 -5.56
N PHE A 211 9.79 -26.83 -6.19
CA PHE A 211 11.07 -26.13 -6.15
C PHE A 211 10.91 -24.78 -5.46
N PHE A 212 11.80 -24.51 -4.52
CA PHE A 212 11.98 -23.21 -3.88
C PHE A 212 13.39 -22.72 -4.18
N GLU A 213 13.50 -21.53 -4.78
CA GLU A 213 14.77 -20.94 -5.19
C GLU A 213 14.88 -19.52 -4.62
N ASP A 214 15.89 -19.25 -3.79
CA ASP A 214 16.10 -17.93 -3.18
C ASP A 214 14.89 -17.42 -2.37
N CYS A 215 14.18 -18.34 -1.70
CA CYS A 215 12.99 -18.02 -0.92
C CYS A 215 13.31 -17.81 0.56
N VAL A 216 12.57 -16.90 1.19
CA VAL A 216 12.51 -16.73 2.65
C VAL A 216 11.20 -17.35 3.14
N MET A 217 11.28 -18.28 4.09
CA MET A 217 10.13 -19.03 4.62
C MET A 217 10.04 -18.84 6.14
N ALA A 218 9.14 -17.96 6.59
CA ALA A 218 9.05 -17.54 7.98
C ALA A 218 7.73 -17.99 8.64
N ALA A 219 7.82 -18.69 9.77
CA ALA A 219 6.62 -19.12 10.51
C ALA A 219 6.91 -19.33 12.00
N PRO A 220 5.91 -19.17 12.89
CA PRO A 220 6.04 -19.57 14.28
C PRO A 220 5.97 -21.10 14.47
N GLN A 221 5.47 -21.86 13.49
CA GLN A 221 5.28 -23.32 13.61
C GLN A 221 6.32 -24.14 12.87
N CYS A 222 6.41 -24.01 11.54
CA CYS A 222 7.47 -24.60 10.72
C CYS A 222 7.60 -23.85 9.39
N SER A 223 8.80 -23.81 8.84
CA SER A 223 9.07 -23.13 7.58
C SER A 223 8.63 -23.94 6.36
N LEU A 224 8.77 -25.27 6.40
CA LEU A 224 8.39 -26.13 5.29
C LEU A 224 7.67 -27.39 5.81
N LYS A 225 6.49 -27.66 5.26
CA LYS A 225 5.66 -28.81 5.64
C LYS A 225 5.33 -29.68 4.43
N GLY A 226 5.45 -31.00 4.63
CA GLY A 226 5.04 -32.03 3.68
C GLY A 226 3.85 -32.85 4.19
N GLY A 227 2.81 -32.98 3.37
CA GLY A 227 1.65 -33.85 3.63
C GLY A 227 0.60 -33.25 4.58
N ASN A 228 -0.39 -34.07 4.98
CA ASN A 228 -1.40 -33.69 5.98
C ASN A 228 -1.78 -34.86 6.90
N PHE A 229 -2.57 -34.57 7.94
CA PHE A 229 -3.10 -35.56 8.88
C PHE A 229 -3.91 -36.64 8.15
N GLY A 230 -3.52 -37.91 8.33
CA GLY A 230 -4.20 -39.06 7.72
C GLY A 230 -3.84 -39.32 6.26
N PHE A 231 -2.97 -38.51 5.64
CA PHE A 231 -2.51 -38.70 4.26
C PHE A 231 -1.22 -39.53 4.25
N THR A 232 -1.16 -40.49 3.32
CA THR A 232 -0.06 -41.45 3.14
C THR A 232 0.57 -41.36 1.75
N THR A 233 0.47 -40.19 1.12
CA THR A 233 1.05 -39.88 -0.19
C THR A 233 2.44 -39.27 -0.06
N TYR A 234 3.23 -39.38 -1.12
CA TYR A 234 4.65 -39.01 -1.09
C TYR A 234 4.90 -37.67 -1.78
N THR A 235 5.68 -36.81 -1.15
CA THR A 235 6.08 -35.52 -1.72
C THR A 235 7.59 -35.34 -1.60
N ARG A 236 8.23 -34.81 -2.65
CA ARG A 236 9.63 -34.39 -2.61
C ARG A 236 9.78 -32.91 -2.95
N ALA A 237 10.45 -32.14 -2.11
CA ALA A 237 10.73 -30.73 -2.35
C ALA A 237 12.24 -30.49 -2.54
N LYS A 238 12.59 -29.39 -3.22
CA LYS A 238 13.96 -28.89 -3.31
C LYS A 238 14.04 -27.42 -2.89
N CYS A 239 14.99 -27.11 -2.02
CA CYS A 239 15.31 -25.76 -1.56
C CYS A 239 16.72 -25.38 -2.05
N THR A 240 16.83 -24.33 -2.85
CA THR A 240 18.11 -23.80 -3.36
C THR A 240 18.27 -22.36 -2.91
N ASN A 241 19.35 -22.03 -2.20
CA ASN A 241 19.60 -20.69 -1.66
C ASN A 241 18.48 -20.16 -0.73
N CYS A 242 17.76 -21.06 -0.05
CA CYS A 242 16.60 -20.68 0.77
C CYS A 242 16.99 -20.35 2.21
N ARG A 243 16.20 -19.46 2.81
CA ARG A 243 16.25 -19.08 4.22
C ARG A 243 14.99 -19.59 4.92
N LEU A 244 15.12 -20.62 5.74
CA LEU A 244 13.99 -21.21 6.47
C LEU A 244 14.05 -20.76 7.93
N ILE A 245 13.13 -19.88 8.31
CA ILE A 245 13.11 -19.21 9.60
C ILE A 245 11.88 -19.63 10.41
N THR A 246 12.08 -20.56 11.35
CA THR A 246 11.04 -20.94 12.31
C THR A 246 11.25 -20.18 13.62
N LEU A 247 10.33 -19.29 13.95
CA LEU A 247 10.49 -18.28 15.02
C LEU A 247 10.33 -18.85 16.44
N ASN A 248 9.80 -20.06 16.60
CA ASN A 248 9.62 -20.69 17.89
C ASN A 248 10.85 -21.56 18.26
N PHE A 249 11.71 -20.99 19.12
CA PHE A 249 12.88 -21.64 19.73
C PHE A 249 12.61 -22.21 21.13
N SER A 250 11.34 -22.47 21.49
CA SER A 250 10.89 -22.79 22.86
C SER A 250 11.89 -23.65 23.65
N GLN A 251 11.95 -23.43 24.96
CA GLN A 251 12.67 -24.33 25.86
C GLN A 251 12.14 -25.77 25.68
N PRO A 252 12.99 -26.80 25.88
CA PRO A 252 12.58 -28.19 25.66
C PRO A 252 11.37 -28.63 26.48
N ALA A 253 11.18 -28.07 27.68
CA ALA A 253 10.05 -28.35 28.55
C ALA A 253 8.78 -27.53 28.21
N GLY A 254 8.86 -26.62 27.24
CA GLY A 254 7.75 -25.79 26.78
C GLY A 254 6.96 -26.42 25.65
N THR A 255 6.62 -25.62 24.63
CA THR A 255 5.89 -26.05 23.43
C THR A 255 6.76 -25.87 22.18
N PRO A 256 7.86 -26.65 22.04
CA PRO A 256 8.74 -26.56 20.88
C PRO A 256 8.03 -26.96 19.60
N THR A 257 8.47 -26.36 18.49
CA THR A 257 8.07 -26.80 17.16
C THR A 257 8.53 -28.22 16.91
N ASP A 258 7.73 -28.99 16.17
CA ASP A 258 8.13 -30.34 15.80
C ASP A 258 9.32 -30.35 14.82
N GLY A 259 9.59 -29.27 14.09
CA GLY A 259 10.80 -29.08 13.28
C GLY A 259 10.70 -27.85 12.38
N ILE A 260 11.84 -27.34 11.90
CA ILE A 260 11.88 -26.30 10.85
C ILE A 260 11.26 -26.86 9.56
N VAL A 261 11.59 -28.12 9.27
CA VAL A 261 11.01 -28.92 8.20
C VAL A 261 10.27 -30.10 8.80
N GLN A 262 9.01 -30.28 8.40
CA GLN A 262 8.11 -31.21 9.05
C GLN A 262 7.36 -32.10 8.05
N SER A 263 7.41 -33.42 8.27
CA SER A 263 6.42 -34.34 7.69
C SER A 263 5.20 -34.45 8.63
N VAL A 264 3.98 -34.46 8.12
CA VAL A 264 2.80 -34.49 8.99
C VAL A 264 2.54 -35.89 9.56
N GLN A 265 2.29 -36.88 8.70
CA GLN A 265 1.84 -38.21 9.14
C GLN A 265 3.00 -39.10 9.62
N GLU A 266 3.92 -39.47 8.73
CA GLU A 266 5.13 -40.27 9.00
C GLU A 266 6.33 -39.69 8.23
N GLY A 267 7.55 -39.93 8.68
CA GLY A 267 8.77 -39.41 8.03
C GLY A 267 8.91 -39.81 6.56
N GLN A 268 8.62 -41.08 6.23
CA GLN A 268 8.81 -41.64 4.88
C GLN A 268 8.05 -40.92 3.75
N TYR A 269 6.99 -40.19 4.07
CA TYR A 269 6.13 -39.52 3.10
C TYR A 269 6.71 -38.19 2.58
N PHE A 270 7.76 -37.66 3.21
CA PHE A 270 8.35 -36.40 2.80
C PHE A 270 9.86 -36.51 2.61
N ALA A 271 10.35 -35.97 1.48
CA ALA A 271 11.76 -35.82 1.21
C ALA A 271 12.12 -34.38 0.84
N VAL A 272 13.28 -33.89 1.29
CA VAL A 272 13.73 -32.53 0.96
C VAL A 272 15.21 -32.51 0.57
N ASP A 273 15.50 -31.97 -0.62
CA ASP A 273 16.85 -31.70 -1.09
C ASP A 273 17.24 -30.25 -0.79
N PHE A 274 18.36 -30.02 -0.12
CA PHE A 274 18.88 -28.68 0.17
C PHE A 274 20.15 -28.39 -0.63
N GLU A 275 20.21 -27.21 -1.22
CA GLU A 275 21.38 -26.64 -1.88
C GLU A 275 21.59 -25.22 -1.36
N ASP A 276 22.77 -24.93 -0.81
CA ASP A 276 23.17 -23.60 -0.33
C ASP A 276 22.14 -22.90 0.60
N SER A 277 21.47 -23.67 1.47
CA SER A 277 20.33 -23.18 2.26
C SER A 277 20.64 -23.06 3.74
N THR A 278 20.06 -22.05 4.40
CA THR A 278 20.23 -21.80 5.84
C THR A 278 18.90 -21.95 6.58
N LEU A 279 18.94 -22.71 7.67
CA LEU A 279 17.78 -23.03 8.50
C LEU A 279 17.97 -22.44 9.92
N MET A 280 16.91 -21.93 10.53
CA MET A 280 16.91 -21.54 11.94
C MET A 280 15.60 -21.90 12.65
N GLY A 281 15.68 -22.39 13.90
CA GLY A 281 14.51 -22.75 14.71
C GLY A 281 14.86 -23.68 15.87
N TYR A 282 13.86 -24.32 16.49
CA TYR A 282 14.12 -25.23 17.61
C TYR A 282 15.01 -26.41 17.19
N LYS A 283 14.61 -27.20 16.18
CA LYS A 283 15.36 -28.32 15.58
C LYS A 283 15.08 -28.45 14.08
N VAL A 284 15.95 -29.11 13.33
CA VAL A 284 15.84 -29.16 11.85
C VAL A 284 14.64 -29.98 11.37
N PHE A 285 14.54 -31.25 11.73
CA PHE A 285 13.51 -32.16 11.21
C PHE A 285 12.49 -32.59 12.26
N GLY A 286 11.26 -32.84 11.79
CA GLY A 286 10.11 -33.19 12.60
C GLY A 286 9.09 -34.09 11.93
N VAL A 287 8.38 -34.88 12.74
CA VAL A 287 7.14 -35.56 12.36
C VAL A 287 6.05 -35.17 13.35
N LYS A 288 4.84 -34.86 12.87
CA LYS A 288 3.74 -34.37 13.73
C LYS A 288 3.01 -35.48 14.47
N VAL A 289 2.61 -36.51 13.73
CA VAL A 289 1.76 -37.60 14.23
C VAL A 289 2.64 -38.74 14.74
N GLU A 290 3.28 -39.50 13.85
CA GLU A 290 4.10 -40.66 14.22
C GLU A 290 5.55 -40.26 14.49
N LYS A 291 5.79 -39.57 15.61
CA LYS A 291 7.06 -38.89 15.93
C LYS A 291 8.31 -39.78 15.84
N ASP A 292 8.17 -41.07 16.13
CA ASP A 292 9.27 -42.04 16.11
C ASP A 292 9.78 -42.34 14.69
N THR A 293 8.99 -42.01 13.66
CA THR A 293 9.35 -42.18 12.24
C THR A 293 10.19 -41.03 11.69
N VAL A 294 10.66 -40.09 12.52
CA VAL A 294 11.47 -38.95 12.05
C VAL A 294 12.75 -39.37 11.32
N GLY A 295 13.30 -40.54 11.65
CA GLY A 295 14.45 -41.11 10.95
C GLY A 295 14.17 -41.55 9.51
N ASP A 296 12.90 -41.71 9.15
CA ASP A 296 12.47 -42.09 7.79
C ASP A 296 12.30 -40.89 6.85
N LEU A 297 12.34 -39.66 7.39
CA LEU A 297 12.31 -38.43 6.60
C LEU A 297 13.64 -38.31 5.84
N LYS A 298 13.55 -38.38 4.50
CA LYS A 298 14.73 -38.36 3.65
C LYS A 298 15.19 -36.94 3.35
N HIS A 299 16.48 -36.67 3.46
CA HIS A 299 17.04 -35.41 3.01
C HIS A 299 18.36 -35.60 2.26
N SER A 300 18.71 -34.60 1.46
CA SER A 300 20.05 -34.48 0.89
C SER A 300 20.55 -33.05 1.06
N THR A 301 21.88 -32.88 1.04
CA THR A 301 22.53 -31.55 1.14
C THR A 301 23.58 -31.42 0.05
N LYS A 302 23.73 -30.21 -0.48
CA LYS A 302 24.76 -29.85 -1.45
C LYS A 302 25.22 -28.42 -1.19
N GLY A 303 26.53 -28.19 -1.23
CA GLY A 303 27.08 -26.86 -1.02
C GLY A 303 26.95 -26.40 0.44
N ASN A 304 26.63 -25.12 0.63
CA ASN A 304 26.64 -24.46 1.94
C ASN A 304 25.30 -24.61 2.68
N CYS A 305 25.05 -25.78 3.26
CA CYS A 305 23.88 -26.03 4.11
C CYS A 305 24.20 -25.75 5.58
N MET A 306 23.45 -24.84 6.22
CA MET A 306 23.71 -24.38 7.59
C MET A 306 22.46 -24.42 8.48
N ALA A 307 22.64 -24.63 9.78
CA ALA A 307 21.54 -24.67 10.75
C ALA A 307 21.87 -23.95 12.06
N TYR A 308 21.03 -22.98 12.47
CA TYR A 308 21.03 -22.38 13.80
C TYR A 308 19.87 -22.94 14.62
N VAL A 309 20.18 -23.89 15.51
CA VAL A 309 19.19 -24.62 16.31
C VAL A 309 19.35 -24.37 17.81
N GLN A 310 18.30 -24.67 18.58
CA GLN A 310 18.35 -24.64 20.04
C GLN A 310 19.54 -25.47 20.56
N PHE A 311 20.23 -24.98 21.60
CA PHE A 311 21.58 -25.44 21.93
C PHE A 311 21.71 -26.95 22.28
N GLN A 312 20.63 -27.59 22.72
CA GLN A 312 20.57 -29.01 23.07
C GLN A 312 20.12 -29.90 21.91
N GLN A 313 19.70 -29.31 20.79
CA GLN A 313 19.31 -30.06 19.61
C GLN A 313 20.53 -30.42 18.77
N GLU A 314 20.47 -31.60 18.17
CA GLU A 314 21.46 -32.05 17.20
C GLU A 314 21.24 -31.39 15.84
N VAL A 315 22.32 -31.29 15.08
CA VAL A 315 22.29 -30.82 13.69
C VAL A 315 22.46 -32.05 12.79
N PRO A 316 21.50 -32.34 11.89
CA PRO A 316 21.57 -33.51 11.01
C PRO A 316 22.80 -33.52 10.10
N GLU A 317 23.18 -34.71 9.64
CA GLU A 317 24.27 -34.88 8.68
C GLU A 317 24.10 -34.00 7.44
N GLY A 318 25.20 -33.38 7.01
CA GLY A 318 25.24 -32.48 5.86
C GLY A 318 25.05 -31.00 6.18
N PHE A 319 24.60 -30.65 7.40
CA PHE A 319 24.46 -29.25 7.83
C PHE A 319 25.61 -28.81 8.74
N LEU A 320 26.14 -27.61 8.50
CA LEU A 320 27.04 -26.92 9.42
C LEU A 320 26.24 -26.24 10.53
N ARG A 321 26.59 -26.48 11.80
CA ARG A 321 26.01 -25.79 12.94
C ARG A 321 26.49 -24.34 13.03
N LEU A 322 25.55 -23.40 13.10
CA LEU A 322 25.84 -22.01 13.41
C LEU A 322 25.96 -21.81 14.93
N GLY A 323 27.09 -21.23 15.37
CA GLY A 323 27.40 -21.02 16.79
C GLY A 323 26.97 -19.66 17.37
N HIS A 324 26.66 -18.69 16.50
CA HIS A 324 26.22 -17.35 16.86
C HIS A 324 24.88 -17.03 16.20
N TRP A 325 24.17 -16.04 16.72
CA TRP A 325 22.94 -15.55 16.13
C TRP A 325 23.18 -15.05 14.69
N PRO A 326 22.49 -15.58 13.67
CA PRO A 326 22.67 -15.16 12.28
C PRO A 326 21.91 -13.86 12.01
N VAL A 327 22.57 -12.71 12.18
CA VAL A 327 21.96 -11.39 12.00
C VAL A 327 21.45 -11.20 10.56
N GLU A 328 22.23 -11.67 9.60
CA GLU A 328 21.96 -11.55 8.16
C GLU A 328 20.69 -12.30 7.78
N LEU A 329 20.49 -13.51 8.34
CA LEU A 329 19.28 -14.31 8.12
C LEU A 329 18.03 -13.61 8.66
N PHE A 330 18.15 -12.91 9.79
CA PHE A 330 17.02 -12.20 10.37
C PHE A 330 16.69 -10.92 9.60
N GLN A 331 17.68 -10.27 8.96
CA GLN A 331 17.44 -9.13 8.07
C GLN A 331 16.67 -9.52 6.81
N ASP A 332 16.84 -10.75 6.32
CA ASP A 332 16.10 -11.31 5.18
C ASP A 332 14.59 -11.52 5.47
N LEU A 333 14.12 -11.36 6.72
CA LEU A 333 12.68 -11.43 7.02
C LEU A 333 11.88 -10.32 6.32
N VAL A 334 12.45 -9.13 6.20
CA VAL A 334 11.74 -7.99 5.61
C VAL A 334 11.90 -8.05 4.09
N PRO A 335 10.80 -8.15 3.32
CA PRO A 335 10.91 -8.13 1.87
C PRO A 335 11.51 -6.79 1.39
N PRO A 336 12.30 -6.79 0.31
CA PRO A 336 12.91 -5.58 -0.21
C PRO A 336 11.85 -4.55 -0.61
N ALA A 337 12.06 -3.28 -0.26
CA ALA A 337 11.17 -2.21 -0.65
C ALA A 337 11.30 -1.91 -2.16
N PRO A 338 10.18 -1.75 -2.90
CA PRO A 338 10.22 -1.26 -4.28
C PRO A 338 10.90 0.11 -4.35
N GLN A 339 11.70 0.33 -5.40
CA GLN A 339 12.34 1.62 -5.60
C GLN A 339 11.31 2.67 -6.06
N PRO A 340 11.18 3.81 -5.36
CA PRO A 340 10.25 4.86 -5.76
C PRO A 340 10.72 5.53 -7.07
N ILE A 341 9.83 5.63 -8.06
CA ILE A 341 10.07 6.40 -9.30
C ILE A 341 9.59 7.86 -9.19
N LYS A 342 9.25 8.30 -7.97
CA LYS A 342 8.68 9.60 -7.67
C LYS A 342 9.74 10.71 -7.66
N PRO A 343 9.35 11.98 -7.84
CA PRO A 343 10.22 13.12 -7.57
C PRO A 343 10.83 13.05 -6.16
N SER A 344 12.10 13.43 -6.03
CA SER A 344 12.82 13.37 -4.75
C SER A 344 12.32 14.46 -3.81
N LEU A 345 11.55 14.07 -2.80
CA LEU A 345 11.08 14.95 -1.73
C LEU A 345 11.67 14.48 -0.40
N THR A 346 12.54 15.30 0.19
CA THR A 346 13.27 14.97 1.43
C THR A 346 12.48 15.49 2.63
N ARG A 347 12.06 14.61 3.54
CA ARG A 347 11.37 15.01 4.77
C ARG A 347 12.35 15.59 5.79
N GLU A 348 11.99 16.71 6.40
CA GLU A 348 12.85 17.46 7.34
C GLU A 348 12.43 17.30 8.81
N GLY A 349 11.25 16.70 9.07
CA GLY A 349 10.77 16.37 10.41
C GLY A 349 9.64 17.29 10.91
N ILE A 350 9.38 17.26 12.22
CA ILE A 350 8.34 18.06 12.89
C ILE A 350 8.79 19.52 13.00
N VAL A 351 7.91 20.44 12.61
CA VAL A 351 8.09 21.89 12.68
C VAL A 351 7.30 22.47 13.84
N ILE A 352 6.03 22.09 14.00
CA ILE A 352 5.12 22.63 15.03
C ILE A 352 4.26 21.48 15.57
N ASN A 353 4.14 21.38 16.90
CA ASN A 353 3.21 20.45 17.53
C ASN A 353 1.83 21.11 17.73
N ASP A 354 0.78 20.29 17.79
CA ASP A 354 -0.59 20.73 18.10
C ASP A 354 -1.10 21.82 17.14
N MET A 355 -0.81 21.63 15.85
CA MET A 355 -1.12 22.59 14.78
C MET A 355 -1.56 21.82 13.53
N CYS A 356 -2.56 22.35 12.83
CA CYS A 356 -3.17 21.71 11.66
C CYS A 356 -2.86 22.44 10.35
N GLU A 357 -3.29 23.69 10.18
CA GLU A 357 -3.09 24.41 8.92
C GLU A 357 -2.02 25.50 9.04
N VAL A 358 -1.08 25.48 8.09
CA VAL A 358 -0.08 26.54 7.93
C VAL A 358 0.13 26.88 6.47
N THR A 359 0.39 28.16 6.17
CA THR A 359 0.77 28.61 4.82
C THR A 359 2.10 29.35 4.86
N PRO A 360 3.13 28.85 4.16
CA PRO A 360 4.40 29.55 4.04
C PRO A 360 4.33 30.65 2.97
N VAL A 361 4.90 31.81 3.27
CA VAL A 361 5.01 32.94 2.33
C VAL A 361 6.33 33.70 2.54
N VAL A 362 6.77 34.44 1.53
CA VAL A 362 7.87 35.40 1.68
C VAL A 362 7.28 36.80 1.80
N TRP A 363 7.48 37.44 2.96
CA TRP A 363 7.03 38.80 3.24
C TRP A 363 8.23 39.74 3.39
N LYS A 364 8.43 40.67 2.44
CA LYS A 364 9.57 41.62 2.45
C LYS A 364 10.91 40.89 2.65
N ASP A 365 11.16 39.90 1.79
CA ASP A 365 12.34 39.00 1.81
C ASP A 365 12.46 38.10 3.05
N ARG A 366 11.46 38.09 3.93
CA ARG A 366 11.43 37.28 5.14
C ARG A 366 10.52 36.05 4.96
N PRO A 367 11.03 34.82 5.07
CA PRO A 367 10.19 33.60 5.12
C PRO A 367 9.32 33.59 6.39
N CYS A 368 8.02 33.61 6.19
CA CYS A 368 7.01 33.65 7.25
C CYS A 368 6.03 32.49 7.10
N LEU A 369 5.41 32.12 8.20
CA LEU A 369 4.37 31.10 8.28
C LEU A 369 3.10 31.75 8.84
N LEU A 370 2.02 31.72 8.06
CA LEU A 370 0.68 31.91 8.57
C LEU A 370 0.28 30.63 9.32
N ARG A 371 -0.23 30.76 10.55
CA ARG A 371 -0.65 29.65 11.41
C ARG A 371 -2.11 29.82 11.80
N CYS A 372 -2.88 28.73 11.68
CA CYS A 372 -4.27 28.69 12.11
C CYS A 372 -4.37 28.18 13.55
N VAL A 373 -4.48 29.07 14.52
CA VAL A 373 -4.63 28.66 15.92
C VAL A 373 -6.08 28.28 16.18
N ARG A 374 -6.30 27.05 16.65
CA ARG A 374 -7.62 26.53 17.04
C ARG A 374 -7.53 25.36 18.02
N PRO A 375 -8.55 25.11 18.86
CA PRO A 375 -8.61 23.90 19.70
C PRO A 375 -8.91 22.64 18.88
N GLY A 376 -8.23 21.53 19.18
CA GLY A 376 -8.47 20.25 18.49
C GLY A 376 -9.85 19.61 18.75
N SER A 377 -10.51 19.95 19.86
CA SER A 377 -11.83 19.41 20.25
C SER A 377 -13.00 20.37 19.99
N GLY A 378 -12.78 21.42 19.20
CA GLY A 378 -13.74 22.52 19.02
C GLY A 378 -13.75 23.52 20.19
N GLY A 379 -14.22 24.73 19.90
CA GLY A 379 -14.26 25.88 20.80
C GLY A 379 -15.19 26.99 20.31
N GLU A 380 -15.13 28.15 20.96
CA GLU A 380 -15.91 29.35 20.61
C GLU A 380 -15.10 30.27 19.68
N ALA A 381 -15.73 31.22 18.99
CA ALA A 381 -15.07 32.11 18.02
C ALA A 381 -13.75 32.76 18.53
N LYS A 382 -13.71 33.16 19.81
CA LYS A 382 -12.51 33.75 20.45
C LYS A 382 -11.31 32.81 20.54
N ASP A 383 -11.55 31.51 20.45
CA ASP A 383 -10.53 30.46 20.52
C ASP A 383 -9.87 30.21 19.17
N TYR A 384 -10.33 30.89 18.10
CA TYR A 384 -9.78 30.81 16.75
C TYR A 384 -9.16 32.15 16.36
N TRP A 385 -7.92 32.14 15.89
CA TRP A 385 -7.28 33.32 15.32
C TRP A 385 -6.13 32.91 14.41
N LEU A 386 -5.60 33.90 13.68
CA LEU A 386 -4.45 33.72 12.80
C LEU A 386 -3.21 34.37 13.40
N GLU A 387 -2.07 33.72 13.21
CA GLU A 387 -0.76 34.22 13.58
C GLU A 387 0.16 34.25 12.36
N ILE A 388 1.01 35.26 12.27
CA ILE A 388 2.13 35.28 11.32
C ILE A 388 3.40 35.25 12.14
N ALA A 389 4.25 34.27 11.88
CA ALA A 389 5.54 34.15 12.55
C ALA A 389 6.66 33.93 11.53
N ASP A 390 7.85 34.36 11.85
CA ASP A 390 9.04 34.05 11.07
C ASP A 390 9.39 32.55 11.15
N ILE A 391 9.75 31.95 10.02
CA ILE A 391 10.00 30.51 9.93
C ILE A 391 11.29 30.11 10.68
N GLU A 392 12.33 30.95 10.66
CA GLU A 392 13.64 30.60 11.20
C GLU A 392 13.75 30.83 12.71
N THR A 393 13.25 31.97 13.16
CA THR A 393 13.37 32.45 14.54
C THR A 393 12.16 32.10 15.39
N GLY A 394 11.01 31.82 14.77
CA GLY A 394 9.74 31.65 15.46
C GLY A 394 9.15 32.95 16.02
N GLU A 395 9.73 34.11 15.73
CA GLU A 395 9.24 35.41 16.18
C GLU A 395 7.81 35.65 15.68
N LEU A 396 6.87 35.89 16.60
CA LEU A 396 5.51 36.28 16.28
C LEU A 396 5.48 37.73 15.77
N LEU A 397 5.03 37.91 14.54
CA LEU A 397 4.96 39.21 13.85
C LEU A 397 3.57 39.84 13.96
N SER A 398 2.52 39.02 13.97
CA SER A 398 1.15 39.50 14.02
C SER A 398 0.19 38.45 14.58
N ARG A 399 -0.88 38.92 15.22
CA ARG A 399 -2.06 38.15 15.62
C ARG A 399 -3.30 38.92 15.19
N PHE A 400 -4.19 38.28 14.45
CA PHE A 400 -5.37 38.93 13.86
C PHE A 400 -6.48 37.93 13.56
N ALA A 401 -7.61 38.42 13.02
CA ALA A 401 -8.73 37.61 12.54
C ALA A 401 -9.32 36.64 13.58
N GLU A 402 -9.66 37.15 14.77
CA GLU A 402 -10.44 36.38 15.75
C GLU A 402 -11.71 35.79 15.11
N GLY A 403 -12.04 34.53 15.42
CA GLY A 403 -13.17 33.81 14.83
C GLY A 403 -12.91 33.26 13.43
N HIS A 404 -11.65 33.21 12.96
CA HIS A 404 -11.30 32.71 11.63
C HIS A 404 -10.16 31.68 11.68
N SER A 405 -10.19 30.72 10.77
CA SER A 405 -9.20 29.64 10.65
C SER A 405 -9.20 29.08 9.21
N LEU A 406 -8.61 27.90 8.98
CA LEU A 406 -8.59 27.22 7.67
C LEU A 406 -8.03 28.11 6.55
N ALA A 407 -7.01 28.89 6.91
CA ALA A 407 -6.60 30.04 6.16
C ALA A 407 -5.42 29.74 5.23
N CYS A 408 -5.36 30.47 4.11
CA CYS A 408 -4.13 30.63 3.34
C CYS A 408 -3.63 32.07 3.34
N ALA A 409 -2.35 32.23 3.00
CA ALA A 409 -1.72 33.54 2.77
C ALA A 409 -1.23 33.69 1.32
N PHE A 410 -1.22 34.93 0.85
CA PHE A 410 -0.64 35.34 -0.43
C PHE A 410 -0.01 36.73 -0.26
N VAL A 411 1.14 36.98 -0.90
CA VAL A 411 1.82 38.28 -0.83
C VAL A 411 1.89 38.88 -2.23
N GLU A 412 1.37 40.10 -2.37
CA GLU A 412 1.40 40.87 -3.61
C GLU A 412 2.12 42.20 -3.37
N GLY A 413 3.31 42.35 -3.94
CA GLY A 413 4.14 43.55 -3.73
C GLY A 413 4.43 43.79 -2.25
N ASP A 414 3.92 44.91 -1.71
CA ASP A 414 4.08 45.33 -0.31
C ASP A 414 2.87 44.98 0.57
N THR A 415 1.93 44.17 0.09
CA THR A 415 0.66 43.86 0.78
C THR A 415 0.54 42.36 1.08
N PHE A 416 0.24 42.06 2.34
CA PHE A 416 -0.01 40.72 2.83
C PHE A 416 -1.51 40.46 2.74
N HIS A 417 -1.90 39.35 2.12
CA HIS A 417 -3.29 38.90 2.00
C HIS A 417 -3.44 37.59 2.77
N ALA A 418 -4.51 37.46 3.54
CA ALA A 418 -4.93 36.20 4.13
C ALA A 418 -6.40 35.93 3.79
N PHE A 419 -6.76 34.69 3.50
CA PHE A 419 -8.12 34.27 3.20
C PHE A 419 -8.47 33.16 4.18
N ALA A 420 -9.54 33.34 4.95
CA ALA A 420 -9.85 32.47 6.08
C ALA A 420 -11.35 32.25 6.22
N SER A 421 -11.75 31.03 6.58
CA SER A 421 -13.15 30.70 6.80
C SER A 421 -13.60 31.21 8.16
N ARG A 422 -14.76 31.88 8.17
CA ARG A 422 -15.38 32.42 9.39
C ARG A 422 -16.04 31.31 10.20
N PHE A 423 -15.70 31.21 11.48
CA PHE A 423 -16.36 30.33 12.43
C PHE A 423 -17.64 31.00 12.96
N ALA A 424 -18.80 30.38 12.70
CA ALA A 424 -20.08 30.80 13.25
C ALA A 424 -21.04 29.61 13.31
N ASP A 425 -21.96 29.63 14.29
CA ASP A 425 -22.96 28.58 14.47
C ASP A 425 -22.38 27.16 14.56
N ASN A 426 -21.22 27.04 15.23
CA ASN A 426 -20.43 25.82 15.38
C ASN A 426 -19.98 25.18 14.04
N ASN A 427 -19.79 26.00 13.00
CA ASN A 427 -19.29 25.52 11.71
C ASN A 427 -18.48 26.61 10.96
N TRP A 428 -17.91 26.23 9.83
CA TRP A 428 -17.18 27.10 8.90
C TRP A 428 -18.11 27.63 7.81
N ASN A 429 -17.95 28.90 7.47
CA ASN A 429 -18.92 29.67 6.71
C ASN A 429 -18.24 30.40 5.56
N ASP A 430 -18.52 31.69 5.38
CA ASP A 430 -17.90 32.53 4.34
C ASP A 430 -16.36 32.53 4.41
N VAL A 431 -15.71 32.69 3.25
CA VAL A 431 -14.27 32.99 3.17
C VAL A 431 -14.10 34.51 3.24
N VAL A 432 -13.36 34.97 4.25
CA VAL A 432 -13.07 36.37 4.51
C VAL A 432 -11.64 36.69 4.08
N HIS A 433 -11.49 37.74 3.28
CA HIS A 433 -10.20 38.30 2.89
C HIS A 433 -9.76 39.35 3.90
N PHE A 434 -8.53 39.22 4.38
CA PHE A 434 -7.82 40.19 5.21
C PHE A 434 -6.61 40.72 4.44
N GLN A 435 -6.32 42.01 4.59
CA GLN A 435 -5.12 42.61 4.00
C GLN A 435 -4.43 43.61 4.91
N SER A 436 -3.10 43.65 4.84
CA SER A 436 -2.27 44.60 5.60
C SER A 436 -0.96 44.90 4.88
N LYS A 437 -0.45 46.13 5.02
CA LYS A 437 0.87 46.55 4.50
C LYS A 437 1.98 46.50 5.54
N ASP A 438 1.60 46.43 6.82
CA ASP A 438 2.49 46.55 7.97
C ASP A 438 2.32 45.42 9.02
N LEU A 439 1.38 44.51 8.78
CA LEU A 439 0.96 43.43 9.67
C LEU A 439 0.37 43.90 11.01
N LYS A 440 -0.02 45.18 11.12
CA LYS A 440 -0.60 45.78 12.33
C LYS A 440 -2.02 46.25 12.06
N GLU A 441 -2.21 47.04 11.01
CA GLU A 441 -3.52 47.50 10.59
C GLU A 441 -4.08 46.56 9.52
N TRP A 442 -5.28 46.03 9.77
CA TRP A 442 -5.92 45.03 8.92
C TRP A 442 -7.26 45.54 8.39
N GLY A 443 -7.41 45.52 7.06
CA GLY A 443 -8.71 45.63 6.41
C GLY A 443 -9.31 44.24 6.17
N SER A 444 -10.64 44.13 6.16
CA SER A 444 -11.32 42.87 5.84
C SER A 444 -12.54 43.05 4.94
N SER A 445 -12.85 42.01 4.16
CA SER A 445 -14.03 41.93 3.31
C SER A 445 -14.41 40.47 3.05
N VAL A 446 -15.66 40.18 2.70
CA VAL A 446 -16.08 38.82 2.32
C VAL A 446 -15.61 38.55 0.89
N ALA A 447 -14.76 37.53 0.71
CA ALA A 447 -14.30 37.09 -0.61
C ALA A 447 -15.33 36.14 -1.25
N ILE A 448 -15.70 35.07 -0.54
CA ILE A 448 -16.68 34.09 -1.01
C ILE A 448 -17.78 33.95 0.02
N ARG A 449 -19.03 34.18 -0.40
CA ARG A 449 -20.21 33.96 0.43
C ARG A 449 -20.70 32.53 0.24
N GLN A 450 -20.96 31.82 1.32
CA GLN A 450 -21.48 30.44 1.24
C GLN A 450 -22.88 30.41 0.62
N GLN A 451 -23.20 29.34 -0.10
CA GLN A 451 -24.57 29.09 -0.55
C GLN A 451 -25.41 28.45 0.56
N LYS A 452 -26.73 28.40 0.37
CA LYS A 452 -27.64 27.83 1.37
C LYS A 452 -27.36 26.34 1.55
N GLY A 453 -27.01 25.93 2.78
CA GLY A 453 -26.70 24.54 3.10
C GLY A 453 -25.27 24.11 2.74
N GLU A 454 -24.44 25.06 2.30
CA GLU A 454 -23.02 24.89 2.03
C GLU A 454 -22.20 25.51 3.17
N HIS A 455 -21.11 24.85 3.51
CA HIS A 455 -20.04 25.33 4.39
C HIS A 455 -18.73 25.34 3.60
N LEU A 456 -17.89 26.35 3.85
CA LEU A 456 -16.61 26.51 3.18
C LEU A 456 -15.49 26.31 4.20
N PHE A 457 -14.43 25.64 3.79
CA PHE A 457 -13.34 25.18 4.66
C PHE A 457 -12.01 25.80 4.23
N ASN A 458 -10.98 25.00 3.95
CA ASN A 458 -9.67 25.47 3.51
C ASN A 458 -9.78 26.23 2.17
N SER A 459 -8.91 27.22 1.99
CA SER A 459 -8.75 27.90 0.70
C SER A 459 -7.27 28.02 0.35
N SER A 460 -6.97 28.30 -0.92
CA SER A 460 -5.63 28.60 -1.41
C SER A 460 -5.72 29.54 -2.60
N VAL A 461 -4.79 30.48 -2.71
CA VAL A 461 -4.77 31.51 -3.75
C VAL A 461 -3.46 31.50 -4.51
N CYS A 462 -3.53 31.65 -5.83
CA CYS A 462 -2.36 31.87 -6.68
C CYS A 462 -2.64 32.92 -7.76
N ARG A 463 -1.57 33.41 -8.41
CA ARG A 463 -1.72 34.10 -9.70
C ARG A 463 -2.27 33.13 -10.75
N GLY A 464 -3.11 33.62 -11.65
CA GLY A 464 -3.58 32.89 -12.83
C GLY A 464 -3.16 33.57 -14.12
N VAL A 465 -3.79 33.18 -15.23
CA VAL A 465 -3.57 33.79 -16.56
C VAL A 465 -3.88 35.29 -16.54
N ASP A 466 -5.09 35.65 -16.11
CA ASP A 466 -5.60 37.02 -16.13
C ASP A 466 -6.07 37.44 -14.72
N GLY A 467 -5.12 37.52 -13.78
CA GLY A 467 -5.37 37.92 -12.38
C GLY A 467 -5.04 36.83 -11.38
N TYR A 468 -6.01 36.44 -10.55
CA TYR A 468 -5.83 35.53 -9.43
C TYR A 468 -6.91 34.45 -9.42
N VAL A 469 -6.55 33.28 -8.90
CA VAL A 469 -7.46 32.14 -8.72
C VAL A 469 -7.43 31.72 -7.26
N MET A 470 -8.61 31.39 -6.73
CA MET A 470 -8.80 30.76 -5.43
C MET A 470 -9.37 29.37 -5.65
N ALA A 471 -8.72 28.37 -5.06
CA ALA A 471 -9.33 27.09 -4.78
C ALA A 471 -9.92 27.14 -3.36
N TYR A 472 -11.14 26.68 -3.17
CA TYR A 472 -11.77 26.64 -1.85
C TYR A 472 -12.57 25.35 -1.67
N GLU A 473 -12.41 24.75 -0.50
CA GLU A 473 -13.06 23.51 -0.11
C GLU A 473 -14.50 23.78 0.32
N SER A 474 -15.40 22.91 -0.10
CA SER A 474 -16.83 23.01 0.10
C SER A 474 -17.42 21.64 0.43
N ASN A 475 -18.46 21.61 1.27
CA ASN A 475 -19.30 20.44 1.49
C ASN A 475 -20.68 20.57 0.81
N ASP A 476 -20.76 21.31 -0.30
CA ASP A 476 -21.96 21.40 -1.13
C ASP A 476 -22.59 20.00 -1.32
N PRO A 477 -23.85 19.82 -0.90
CA PRO A 477 -24.51 18.52 -0.92
C PRO A 477 -24.75 17.95 -2.32
N ALA A 478 -24.51 18.73 -3.39
CA ALA A 478 -24.51 18.23 -4.76
C ALA A 478 -23.35 17.26 -5.07
N TRP A 479 -22.28 17.28 -4.26
CA TRP A 479 -21.05 16.52 -4.48
C TRP A 479 -20.69 15.67 -3.25
N PRO A 480 -19.75 14.71 -3.38
CA PRO A 480 -19.18 14.05 -2.20
C PRO A 480 -18.71 15.06 -1.16
N ALA A 481 -18.91 14.74 0.12
CA ALA A 481 -18.51 15.62 1.20
C ALA A 481 -17.02 15.96 1.09
N PHE A 482 -16.73 17.27 1.10
CA PHE A 482 -15.44 17.88 0.81
C PHE A 482 -15.03 17.71 -0.66
N THR A 483 -15.21 18.80 -1.40
CA THR A 483 -14.92 18.97 -2.83
C THR A 483 -14.29 20.34 -3.05
N VAL A 484 -13.42 20.48 -4.04
CA VAL A 484 -12.74 21.75 -4.34
C VAL A 484 -13.49 22.52 -5.43
N LYS A 485 -13.85 23.76 -5.13
CA LYS A 485 -14.44 24.74 -6.04
C LYS A 485 -13.44 25.86 -6.35
N PHE A 486 -13.71 26.64 -7.40
CA PHE A 486 -12.81 27.70 -7.86
C PHE A 486 -13.50 29.06 -8.01
N ALA A 487 -12.74 30.13 -7.76
CA ALA A 487 -13.12 31.51 -8.01
C ALA A 487 -11.96 32.29 -8.64
N THR A 488 -12.27 33.33 -9.41
CA THR A 488 -11.29 34.22 -10.04
C THR A 488 -11.45 35.65 -9.53
N SER A 489 -10.35 36.39 -9.49
CA SER A 489 -10.33 37.81 -9.15
C SER A 489 -9.34 38.58 -10.03
N PRO A 490 -9.68 39.78 -10.53
CA PRO A 490 -8.72 40.62 -11.24
C PRO A 490 -7.73 41.33 -10.29
N ASP A 491 -8.06 41.48 -9.01
CA ASP A 491 -7.42 42.44 -8.11
C ASP A 491 -7.27 41.98 -6.64
N LEU A 492 -7.56 40.70 -6.35
CA LEU A 492 -7.64 40.09 -5.01
C LEU A 492 -8.79 40.61 -4.13
N ALA A 493 -9.55 41.63 -4.55
CA ALA A 493 -10.62 42.25 -3.79
C ALA A 493 -12.01 41.76 -4.24
N VAL A 494 -12.25 41.67 -5.55
CA VAL A 494 -13.53 41.21 -6.10
C VAL A 494 -13.39 39.79 -6.61
N TRP A 495 -14.12 38.86 -6.00
CA TRP A 495 -14.08 37.44 -6.35
C TRP A 495 -15.36 36.97 -7.03
N THR A 496 -15.21 36.19 -8.10
CA THR A 496 -16.32 35.58 -8.85
C THR A 496 -16.12 34.08 -8.90
N ALA A 497 -17.07 33.30 -8.36
CA ALA A 497 -17.05 31.85 -8.46
C ALA A 497 -17.10 31.41 -9.93
N VAL A 498 -16.36 30.36 -10.29
CA VAL A 498 -16.34 29.78 -11.63
C VAL A 498 -17.37 28.65 -11.69
N PRO A 499 -18.53 28.84 -12.35
CA PRO A 499 -19.60 27.85 -12.32
C PRO A 499 -19.16 26.53 -12.97
N GLY A 500 -19.37 25.41 -12.26
CA GLY A 500 -19.06 24.07 -12.77
C GLY A 500 -17.58 23.67 -12.70
N ALA A 501 -16.67 24.58 -12.29
CA ALA A 501 -15.28 24.23 -12.04
C ALA A 501 -15.17 23.47 -10.72
N ILE A 502 -14.96 22.17 -10.81
CA ILE A 502 -14.95 21.25 -9.66
C ILE A 502 -13.77 20.28 -9.80
N LEU A 503 -13.00 20.12 -8.71
CA LEU A 503 -12.06 19.02 -8.54
C LEU A 503 -12.56 18.14 -7.39
N GLY A 504 -12.71 16.84 -7.65
CA GLY A 504 -13.25 15.88 -6.69
C GLY A 504 -14.75 15.61 -6.83
N ALA A 505 -15.35 15.83 -8.01
CA ALA A 505 -16.78 15.56 -8.23
C ALA A 505 -17.20 14.09 -7.94
N ASP A 506 -16.24 13.15 -7.96
CA ASP A 506 -16.44 11.72 -7.77
C ASP A 506 -15.86 11.16 -6.45
N ARG A 507 -15.24 11.99 -5.61
CA ARG A 507 -14.46 11.54 -4.44
C ARG A 507 -14.26 12.61 -3.37
N TYR A 508 -13.72 12.21 -2.24
CA TYR A 508 -13.21 13.13 -1.22
C TYR A 508 -12.00 13.90 -1.76
N ALA A 509 -12.07 15.24 -1.78
CA ALA A 509 -10.97 16.12 -2.13
C ALA A 509 -10.99 17.36 -1.21
N ALA A 510 -10.04 17.42 -0.27
CA ALA A 510 -9.97 18.48 0.75
C ALA A 510 -8.61 19.20 0.72
N CYS A 511 -8.49 20.24 1.54
CA CYS A 511 -7.27 20.99 1.81
C CYS A 511 -6.51 21.43 0.54
N PRO A 512 -7.15 22.13 -0.41
CA PRO A 512 -6.52 22.44 -1.69
C PRO A 512 -5.37 23.45 -1.52
N CYS A 513 -4.25 23.19 -2.17
CA CYS A 513 -3.17 24.16 -2.41
C CYS A 513 -2.98 24.34 -3.92
N ILE A 514 -3.38 25.51 -4.43
CA ILE A 514 -3.31 25.82 -5.87
C ILE A 514 -2.07 26.62 -6.22
N ARG A 515 -1.40 26.27 -7.32
CA ARG A 515 -0.29 27.01 -7.94
C ARG A 515 -0.50 27.09 -9.44
N TYR A 516 0.09 28.09 -10.08
CA TYR A 516 0.10 28.23 -11.53
C TYR A 516 1.52 28.25 -12.04
N ALA A 517 1.82 27.40 -13.01
CA ALA A 517 3.13 27.31 -13.66
C ALA A 517 2.96 26.80 -15.10
N ASN A 518 3.69 27.39 -16.04
CA ASN A 518 3.77 26.92 -17.44
C ASN A 518 2.42 26.60 -18.10
N GLY A 519 1.43 27.49 -17.96
CA GLY A 519 0.14 27.31 -18.61
C GLY A 519 -0.83 26.38 -17.87
N GLN A 520 -0.46 25.89 -16.69
CA GLN A 520 -1.22 24.90 -15.94
C GLN A 520 -1.47 25.37 -14.50
N TYR A 521 -2.69 25.18 -14.03
CA TYR A 521 -3.03 25.18 -12.62
C TYR A 521 -2.73 23.81 -12.04
N TYR A 522 -2.00 23.76 -10.94
CA TYR A 522 -1.72 22.57 -10.17
C TYR A 522 -2.43 22.69 -8.83
N VAL A 523 -3.14 21.65 -8.42
CA VAL A 523 -3.76 21.58 -7.09
C VAL A 523 -3.20 20.36 -6.37
N LEU A 524 -2.50 20.61 -5.27
CA LEU A 524 -2.26 19.59 -4.26
C LEU A 524 -3.51 19.52 -3.38
N TYR A 525 -3.97 18.33 -3.04
CA TYR A 525 -5.19 18.13 -2.26
C TYR A 525 -5.14 16.81 -1.49
N LEU A 526 -5.92 16.72 -0.41
CA LEU A 526 -6.08 15.51 0.38
C LEU A 526 -7.07 14.56 -0.28
N ASP A 527 -6.63 13.33 -0.55
CA ASP A 527 -7.47 12.21 -0.99
C ASP A 527 -7.63 11.22 0.18
N ARG A 528 -8.80 10.58 0.27
CA ARG A 528 -9.08 9.55 1.28
C ARG A 528 -9.16 8.18 0.61
N HIS A 529 -8.35 7.24 1.09
CA HIS A 529 -8.35 5.84 0.67
C HIS A 529 -9.53 5.05 1.22
N ALA A 530 -10.76 5.37 0.79
CA ALA A 530 -11.95 4.66 1.23
C ALA A 530 -11.91 3.15 0.82
N PRO A 531 -12.39 2.24 1.69
CA PRO A 531 -13.03 2.49 2.99
C PRO A 531 -12.05 2.77 4.14
N ARG A 532 -10.75 2.51 3.96
CA ARG A 532 -9.71 2.72 4.98
C ARG A 532 -9.70 4.18 5.46
N TRP A 533 -9.48 4.36 6.77
CA TRP A 533 -9.26 5.67 7.38
C TRP A 533 -7.79 6.07 7.21
N PHE A 534 -7.41 6.43 5.97
CA PHE A 534 -6.03 6.75 5.58
C PHE A 534 -6.03 7.86 4.53
N PHE A 535 -5.21 8.89 4.74
CA PHE A 535 -5.27 10.14 4.01
C PHE A 535 -3.91 10.52 3.43
N GLU A 536 -3.89 10.79 2.13
CA GLU A 536 -2.68 11.07 1.36
C GLU A 536 -2.83 12.39 0.59
N THR A 537 -1.73 13.13 0.42
CA THR A 537 -1.72 14.30 -0.47
C THR A 537 -1.50 13.84 -1.90
N HIS A 538 -2.44 14.20 -2.78
CA HIS A 538 -2.39 13.99 -4.22
C HIS A 538 -2.16 15.32 -4.96
N ILE A 539 -1.81 15.24 -6.24
CA ILE A 539 -1.72 16.37 -7.17
C ILE A 539 -2.52 16.11 -8.45
N ALA A 540 -3.23 17.14 -8.90
CA ALA A 540 -3.89 17.24 -10.20
C ALA A 540 -3.50 18.53 -10.90
N ARG A 541 -3.66 18.58 -12.23
CA ARG A 541 -3.49 19.82 -13.00
C ARG A 541 -4.61 20.05 -14.00
N SER A 542 -4.77 21.31 -14.40
CA SER A 542 -5.76 21.76 -15.38
C SER A 542 -5.28 23.03 -16.09
N ALA A 543 -5.58 23.18 -17.37
CA ALA A 543 -5.33 24.41 -18.11
C ALA A 543 -6.45 25.45 -17.93
N ASP A 544 -7.66 25.01 -17.57
CA ASP A 544 -8.88 25.81 -17.66
C ASP A 544 -9.75 25.77 -16.38
N LEU A 545 -9.28 25.10 -15.32
CA LEU A 545 -9.99 24.83 -14.05
C LEU A 545 -11.22 23.91 -14.18
N MET A 546 -11.54 23.46 -15.39
CA MET A 546 -12.72 22.64 -15.68
C MET A 546 -12.32 21.18 -15.89
N GLN A 547 -11.31 20.95 -16.72
CA GLN A 547 -10.82 19.61 -17.06
C GLN A 547 -9.56 19.32 -16.25
N TRP A 548 -9.65 18.34 -15.35
CA TRP A 548 -8.55 17.95 -14.47
C TRP A 548 -7.94 16.63 -14.90
N GLU A 549 -6.61 16.56 -14.83
CA GLU A 549 -5.86 15.31 -14.90
C GLU A 549 -5.06 15.11 -13.62
N ARG A 550 -5.20 13.93 -13.01
CA ARG A 550 -4.42 13.52 -11.83
C ARG A 550 -3.08 12.97 -12.26
N SER A 551 -2.04 13.23 -11.47
CA SER A 551 -0.76 12.58 -11.70
C SER A 551 -0.89 11.06 -11.55
N ALA A 552 -0.34 10.30 -12.52
CA ALA A 552 -0.22 8.86 -12.42
C ALA A 552 0.80 8.42 -11.35
N ALA A 553 1.68 9.32 -10.91
CA ALA A 553 2.70 9.10 -9.89
C ALA A 553 2.23 9.40 -8.46
N ASN A 554 0.98 9.84 -8.28
CA ASN A 554 0.36 10.02 -6.96
C ASN A 554 0.52 8.76 -6.07
N PRO A 555 0.61 8.94 -4.74
CA PRO A 555 0.52 10.20 -3.98
C PRO A 555 1.83 11.02 -3.93
N VAL A 556 1.71 12.32 -3.69
CA VAL A 556 2.82 13.24 -3.37
C VAL A 556 3.35 12.96 -1.95
N LEU A 557 2.44 12.86 -0.98
CA LEU A 557 2.75 12.45 0.39
C LEU A 557 1.84 11.31 0.81
N SER A 558 2.45 10.24 1.32
CA SER A 558 1.77 9.22 2.13
C SER A 558 2.31 9.29 3.55
N PRO A 559 1.50 9.09 4.59
CA PRO A 559 1.99 8.93 5.96
C PRO A 559 3.13 7.91 6.02
N CYS A 560 4.23 8.24 6.70
CA CYS A 560 5.35 7.33 6.92
C CYS A 560 5.88 7.46 8.34
N GLY A 561 6.22 6.32 8.96
CA GLY A 561 6.69 6.29 10.34
C GLY A 561 5.58 6.44 11.38
N LEU A 562 5.94 6.23 12.65
CA LEU A 562 4.99 6.25 13.76
C LEU A 562 4.51 7.66 14.11
N ASP A 563 5.30 8.68 13.80
CA ASP A 563 5.04 10.08 14.14
C ASP A 563 4.15 10.81 13.12
N GLU A 564 3.67 10.11 12.08
CA GLU A 564 2.69 10.64 11.12
C GLU A 564 1.33 9.94 11.15
N CYS A 565 1.29 8.74 11.73
CA CYS A 565 0.09 7.91 11.86
C CYS A 565 -0.60 7.61 10.52
N ILE A 566 -1.76 8.22 10.23
CA ILE A 566 -2.60 7.89 9.07
C ILE A 566 -2.92 9.08 8.18
N ASN A 567 -2.29 10.24 8.44
CA ASN A 567 -2.62 11.49 7.77
C ASN A 567 -1.38 12.22 7.23
N ALA A 568 -1.47 12.69 5.99
CA ALA A 568 -0.57 13.66 5.38
C ALA A 568 -1.42 14.68 4.62
N SER A 569 -2.01 15.64 5.34
CA SER A 569 -2.98 16.62 4.85
C SER A 569 -2.46 18.04 4.83
N ASP A 570 -3.34 18.99 4.45
CA ASP A 570 -3.09 20.43 4.49
C ASP A 570 -1.74 20.83 3.88
N PRO A 571 -1.42 20.34 2.67
CA PRO A 571 -0.17 20.69 2.02
C PRO A 571 -0.19 22.17 1.66
N ASP A 572 0.89 22.88 1.92
CA ASP A 572 1.15 24.18 1.33
C ASP A 572 2.65 24.35 1.06
N LEU A 573 3.03 25.06 0.01
CA LEU A 573 4.41 25.13 -0.44
C LEU A 573 4.83 26.51 -0.93
N PHE A 574 6.08 26.85 -0.71
CA PHE A 574 6.66 28.09 -1.21
C PHE A 574 8.04 27.84 -1.79
N GLU A 575 8.45 28.73 -2.69
CA GLU A 575 9.81 28.77 -3.20
C GLU A 575 10.56 29.91 -2.50
N HIS A 576 11.76 29.60 -2.02
CA HIS A 576 12.70 30.60 -1.52
C HIS A 576 14.12 30.20 -1.89
N ASN A 577 14.87 31.12 -2.49
CA ASN A 577 16.24 30.90 -2.97
C ASN A 577 16.40 29.67 -3.89
N GLY A 578 15.43 29.45 -4.79
CA GLY A 578 15.45 28.34 -5.76
C GLY A 578 15.18 26.96 -5.16
N VAL A 579 14.72 26.89 -3.90
CA VAL A 579 14.34 25.66 -3.21
C VAL A 579 12.86 25.71 -2.89
N THR A 580 12.16 24.62 -3.19
CA THR A 580 10.75 24.45 -2.84
C THR A 580 10.66 23.74 -1.49
N ARG A 581 9.95 24.36 -0.55
CA ARG A 581 9.62 23.74 0.75
C ARG A 581 8.11 23.58 0.84
N LEU A 582 7.70 22.41 1.31
CA LEU A 582 6.33 22.02 1.52
C LEU A 582 6.11 21.78 3.01
N TYR A 583 5.03 22.31 3.56
CA TYR A 583 4.54 22.04 4.91
C TYR A 583 3.27 21.22 4.80
N TYR A 584 3.04 20.32 5.75
CA TYR A 584 1.88 19.44 5.75
C TYR A 584 1.54 19.00 7.18
N ALA A 585 0.27 18.72 7.41
CA ALA A 585 -0.21 18.20 8.67
C ALA A 585 -0.13 16.68 8.71
N VAL A 586 0.21 16.14 9.89
CA VAL A 586 0.23 14.71 10.17
C VAL A 586 -0.54 14.42 11.45
N GLY A 587 -1.08 13.22 11.61
CA GLY A 587 -1.96 12.91 12.74
C GLY A 587 -2.95 11.77 12.49
N ASP A 588 -3.99 11.72 13.32
CA ASP A 588 -5.04 10.69 13.27
C ASP A 588 -6.38 11.18 12.69
N GLN A 589 -6.43 12.44 12.24
CA GLN A 589 -7.65 13.11 11.75
C GLN A 589 -8.80 13.12 12.79
N ARG A 590 -8.46 13.05 14.09
CA ARG A 590 -9.45 12.99 15.18
C ARG A 590 -9.04 13.73 16.44
N THR A 591 -7.87 13.41 16.99
CA THR A 591 -7.48 13.82 18.35
C THR A 591 -6.19 14.63 18.40
N TRP A 592 -5.28 14.46 17.44
CA TRP A 592 -4.02 15.19 17.43
C TRP A 592 -3.51 15.43 16.00
N MET A 593 -2.80 16.55 15.82
CA MET A 593 -2.16 16.91 14.57
C MET A 593 -0.88 17.71 14.82
N ASN A 594 0.14 17.48 14.00
CA ASN A 594 1.40 18.21 14.00
C ASN A 594 1.74 18.67 12.57
N ILE A 595 2.54 19.72 12.44
CA ILE A 595 3.10 20.16 11.16
C ILE A 595 4.47 19.55 10.96
N LYS A 596 4.70 18.99 9.77
CA LYS A 596 6.01 18.62 9.25
C LYS A 596 6.37 19.44 8.02
N SER A 597 7.66 19.44 7.68
CA SER A 597 8.13 19.97 6.39
C SER A 597 8.86 18.93 5.56
N ALA A 598 8.85 19.17 4.26
CA ALA A 598 9.64 18.47 3.28
C ALA A 598 10.22 19.45 2.25
N ARG A 599 11.34 19.06 1.65
CA ARG A 599 12.13 19.89 0.76
C ARG A 599 12.36 19.21 -0.59
N TYR A 600 12.22 19.98 -1.65
CA TYR A 600 12.62 19.63 -3.00
C TYR A 600 13.72 20.56 -3.47
N ASP A 601 14.83 19.98 -3.95
CA ASP A 601 16.03 20.69 -4.39
C ASP A 601 15.88 21.26 -5.81
N GLY A 602 14.93 22.16 -5.96
CA GLY A 602 14.67 22.92 -7.17
C GLY A 602 13.49 23.88 -7.01
N GLY A 603 13.26 24.69 -8.04
CA GLY A 603 12.15 25.65 -8.07
C GLY A 603 10.78 24.96 -8.13
N MET A 604 9.74 25.71 -7.78
CA MET A 604 8.36 25.23 -7.64
C MET A 604 7.79 24.73 -8.96
N GLU A 605 8.12 25.40 -10.06
CA GLU A 605 7.77 24.95 -11.42
C GLU A 605 8.30 23.54 -11.70
N SER A 606 9.60 23.33 -11.47
CA SER A 606 10.24 22.02 -11.67
C SER A 606 9.63 20.94 -10.76
N PHE A 607 9.31 21.29 -9.51
CA PHE A 607 8.62 20.37 -8.60
C PHE A 607 7.27 19.94 -9.17
N LEU A 608 6.41 20.89 -9.57
CA LEU A 608 5.06 20.61 -10.05
C LEU A 608 5.07 19.77 -11.33
N GLU A 609 5.91 20.13 -12.30
CA GLU A 609 6.02 19.41 -13.58
C GLU A 609 6.57 17.98 -13.43
N SER A 610 7.43 17.76 -12.43
CA SER A 610 8.06 16.45 -12.22
C SER A 610 7.05 15.33 -11.93
N TRP A 611 5.83 15.67 -11.49
CA TRP A 611 4.73 14.72 -11.25
C TRP A 611 3.97 14.31 -12.52
N PHE A 612 4.23 14.96 -13.66
CA PHE A 612 3.52 14.71 -14.92
C PHE A 612 4.46 14.30 -16.06
N LYS A 613 5.52 13.53 -15.72
CA LYS A 613 6.45 12.92 -16.69
C LYS A 613 5.78 11.88 -17.60
N VAL A 614 4.68 11.31 -17.15
CA VAL A 614 3.76 10.49 -17.96
C VAL A 614 2.42 11.23 -18.06
N PRO A 615 1.59 10.95 -19.09
CA PRO A 615 0.27 11.56 -19.22
C PRO A 615 -0.55 11.44 -17.95
N GLY A 616 -1.24 12.53 -17.57
CA GLY A 616 -2.15 12.50 -16.43
C GLY A 616 -3.38 11.64 -16.73
N ILE A 617 -4.08 11.29 -15.66
CA ILE A 617 -5.29 10.47 -15.70
C ILE A 617 -6.48 11.41 -15.57
N PRO A 618 -7.34 11.54 -16.59
CA PRO A 618 -8.53 12.39 -16.51
C PRO A 618 -9.38 12.06 -15.28
N THR A 619 -9.84 13.09 -14.57
CA THR A 619 -10.87 12.92 -13.54
C THR A 619 -12.22 12.68 -14.19
N ARG A 620 -13.11 11.98 -13.49
CA ARG A 620 -14.48 11.72 -13.96
C ARG A 620 -15.41 12.88 -13.66
#